data_AF-A0A7C2M8D8-F1
#
_entry.id   AF-A0A7C2M8D8-F1
#
_cell.length_a   1.000
_cell.length_b   1.000
_cell.length_c   1.000
_cell.angle_alpha   90.00
_cell.angle_beta   90.00
_cell.angle_gamma   90.00
#
_symmetry.space_group_name_H-M   'P 1'
#
loop_
_entity.id
_entity.type
_entity.pdbx_description
1 polymer ?
#
loop_
_entity_poly.entity_id
_entity_poly.type
_entity_poly.pdbx_seq_one_letter_code
_entity_poly.pdbx_strand_id
1 'polypeptide(L)'
;MKKFLFLAVFALASAVTYAGGYRVSVQGQRALAMGHTGVAVVNSAELGFFNPAGLVYLENKLTISAGASGIFSDVAWQNQETGDIARTDNPVGTPFYINASYKLRDWVSVGLSVYTPYGST
;
A
#
# COMPACT_ATOMS: atom_id res chain seq x y z
N MET A 1 25.14 4.34 29.27
CA MET A 1 23.75 4.82 29.47
C MET A 1 23.04 5.16 28.15
N LYS A 2 23.56 6.08 27.30
CA LYS A 2 22.91 6.43 26.02
C LYS A 2 22.66 5.25 25.06
N LYS A 3 23.60 4.29 24.98
CA LYS A 3 23.46 3.09 24.13
C LYS A 3 22.27 2.19 24.54
N PHE A 4 22.04 2.03 25.84
CA PHE A 4 20.90 1.28 26.37
C PHE A 4 19.57 2.04 26.15
N LEU A 5 19.59 3.38 26.23
CA LEU A 5 18.44 4.20 25.90
C LEU A 5 18.04 4.06 24.42
N PHE A 6 19.02 4.11 23.50
CA PHE A 6 18.76 3.87 22.07
C PHE A 6 18.22 2.47 21.80
N LEU A 7 18.77 1.45 22.45
CA LEU A 7 18.29 0.07 22.31
C LEU A 7 16.85 -0.08 22.81
N ALA A 8 16.51 0.54 23.95
CA ALA A 8 15.17 0.53 24.50
C ALA A 8 14.15 1.26 23.60
N VAL A 9 14.53 2.40 23.01
CA VAL A 9 13.69 3.13 22.05
C VAL A 9 13.48 2.30 20.78
N PHE A 10 14.51 1.61 20.28
CA PHE A 10 14.40 0.73 19.11
C PHE A 10 13.47 -0.46 19.39
N ALA A 11 13.59 -1.07 20.57
CA ALA A 11 12.72 -2.16 21.00
C ALA A 11 11.24 -1.71 21.16
N LEU A 12 11.01 -0.52 21.72
CA LEU A 12 9.67 0.05 21.85
C LEU A 12 9.06 0.40 20.49
N ALA A 13 9.86 0.89 19.53
CA ALA A 13 9.40 1.15 18.17
C ALA A 13 8.99 -0.15 17.45
N SER A 14 9.64 -1.28 17.74
CA SER A 14 9.24 -2.60 17.21
C SER A 14 8.02 -3.22 17.89
N ALA A 15 7.60 -2.72 19.06
CA ALA A 15 6.47 -3.26 19.82
C ALA A 15 5.10 -2.75 19.30
N VAL A 16 5.08 -1.78 18.38
CA VAL A 16 3.83 -1.24 17.84
C VAL A 16 3.38 -2.07 16.65
N THR A 17 2.46 -3.00 16.88
CA THR A 17 1.78 -3.75 15.80
C THR A 17 0.62 -2.92 15.26
N TYR A 18 0.78 -2.37 14.06
CA TYR A 18 -0.33 -1.78 13.32
C TYR A 18 -1.04 -2.85 12.51
N ALA A 19 -2.31 -3.12 12.80
CA ALA A 19 -3.15 -3.91 11.92
C ALA A 19 -3.51 -3.08 10.68
N GLY A 20 -3.41 -3.68 9.49
CA GLY A 20 -3.77 -3.02 8.23
C GLY A 20 -5.27 -2.68 8.10
N GLY A 21 -6.10 -3.17 9.03
CA GLY A 21 -7.54 -2.95 9.04
C GLY A 21 -8.18 -3.33 7.71
N TYR A 22 -9.12 -2.49 7.26
CA TYR A 22 -9.84 -2.67 6.00
C TYR A 22 -9.15 -2.01 4.80
N ARG A 23 -7.85 -1.68 4.92
CA ARG A 23 -7.11 -1.02 3.84
C ARG A 23 -6.82 -2.01 2.72
N VAL A 24 -7.15 -1.59 1.49
CA VAL A 24 -6.81 -2.32 0.27
C VAL A 24 -5.48 -1.77 -0.25
N SER A 25 -4.42 -2.57 -0.12
CA SER A 25 -3.04 -2.15 -0.44
C SER A 25 -2.63 -2.63 -1.84
N VAL A 26 -3.36 -2.19 -2.88
CA VAL A 26 -3.08 -2.52 -4.29
C VAL A 26 -3.09 -1.26 -5.19
N GLN A 27 -2.40 -0.21 -4.75
CA GLN A 27 -2.35 1.10 -5.43
C GLN A 27 -1.52 1.09 -6.73
N GLY A 28 -0.78 0.02 -6.98
CA GLY A 28 0.17 -0.09 -8.07
C GLY A 28 0.84 -1.46 -8.13
N GLN A 29 0.86 -2.12 -9.29
CA GLN A 29 1.39 -3.48 -9.42
C GLN A 29 2.92 -3.53 -9.23
N ARG A 30 3.66 -2.49 -9.63
CA ARG A 30 5.12 -2.46 -9.48
C ARG A 30 5.49 -2.33 -8.01
N ALA A 31 4.90 -1.37 -7.31
CA ALA A 31 5.09 -1.19 -5.88
C ALA A 31 4.62 -2.42 -5.09
N LEU A 32 3.50 -3.04 -5.48
CA LEU A 32 3.00 -4.27 -4.86
C LEU A 32 4.01 -5.42 -5.00
N ALA A 33 4.54 -5.64 -6.21
CA ALA A 33 5.54 -6.68 -6.47
C ALA A 33 6.85 -6.49 -5.67
N MET A 34 7.18 -5.24 -5.30
CA MET A 34 8.33 -4.92 -4.45
C MET A 34 8.00 -4.91 -2.95
N GLY A 35 6.81 -5.34 -2.53
CA GLY A 35 6.42 -5.31 -1.12
C GLY A 35 6.18 -3.89 -0.59
N HIS A 36 5.59 -3.01 -1.41
CA HIS A 36 5.27 -1.62 -1.08
C HIS A 36 6.48 -0.70 -0.84
N THR A 37 7.65 -1.00 -1.40
CA THR A 37 8.83 -0.10 -1.33
C THR A 37 8.70 1.10 -2.28
N GLY A 38 7.57 1.78 -2.30
CA GLY A 38 7.25 2.84 -3.27
C GLY A 38 7.79 4.23 -2.93
N VAL A 39 8.28 4.47 -1.70
CA VAL A 39 8.66 5.83 -1.26
C VAL A 39 9.89 6.38 -1.99
N ALA A 40 10.90 5.54 -2.20
CA ALA A 40 12.18 5.92 -2.80
C ALA A 40 12.39 5.34 -4.22
N VAL A 41 11.38 4.68 -4.79
CA VAL A 41 11.47 4.07 -6.11
C VAL A 41 10.71 4.92 -7.13
N VAL A 42 11.47 5.63 -7.96
CA VAL A 42 10.92 6.57 -8.96
C VAL A 42 10.78 5.88 -10.31
N ASN A 43 9.65 5.20 -10.54
CA ASN A 43 9.49 4.42 -11.78
C ASN A 43 8.09 4.42 -12.42
N SER A 44 7.07 5.01 -11.78
CA SER A 44 5.68 4.97 -12.27
C SER A 44 4.77 6.02 -11.60
N ALA A 45 3.60 6.28 -12.18
CA ALA A 45 2.67 7.30 -11.67
C ALA A 45 2.03 6.93 -10.32
N GLU A 46 1.97 5.65 -9.95
CA GLU A 46 1.56 5.17 -8.62
C GLU A 46 2.44 5.72 -7.47
N LEU A 47 3.64 6.24 -7.79
CA LEU A 47 4.48 7.00 -6.87
C LEU A 47 3.72 8.17 -6.21
N GLY A 48 2.71 8.73 -6.87
CA GLY A 48 1.85 9.76 -6.29
C GLY A 48 1.16 9.34 -4.97
N PHE A 49 0.91 8.03 -4.76
CA PHE A 49 0.39 7.52 -3.49
C PHE A 49 1.46 7.45 -2.40
N PHE A 50 2.67 7.01 -2.75
CA PHE A 50 3.75 6.74 -1.79
C PHE A 50 4.58 7.98 -1.45
N ASN A 51 4.90 8.78 -2.46
CA ASN A 51 5.74 9.96 -2.37
C ASN A 51 5.44 10.93 -3.54
N PRO A 52 4.45 11.84 -3.40
CA PRO A 52 4.12 12.82 -4.44
C PRO A 52 5.31 13.69 -4.88
N ALA A 53 6.26 13.98 -3.99
CA ALA A 53 7.44 14.76 -4.33
C ALA A 53 8.35 14.03 -5.33
N GLY A 54 8.28 12.70 -5.40
CA GLY A 54 9.02 11.90 -6.37
C GLY A 54 8.56 12.08 -7.82
N LEU A 55 7.34 12.60 -8.06
CA LEU A 55 6.76 12.71 -9.41
C LEU A 55 7.60 13.60 -10.35
N VAL A 56 8.27 14.63 -9.81
CA VAL A 56 9.14 15.51 -10.62
C VAL A 56 10.37 14.78 -11.19
N TYR A 57 10.75 13.66 -10.60
CA TYR A 57 11.90 12.85 -11.02
C TYR A 57 11.53 11.73 -12.00
N LEU A 58 10.25 11.54 -12.33
CA LEU A 58 9.86 10.60 -13.38
C LEU A 58 10.51 10.99 -14.71
N GLU A 59 11.08 10.03 -15.42
CA GLU A 59 11.82 10.28 -16.67
C GLU A 59 10.92 10.86 -17.76
N ASN A 60 9.69 10.35 -17.85
CA ASN A 60 8.74 10.74 -18.89
C ASN A 60 7.91 11.96 -18.48
N LYS A 61 7.62 12.82 -19.46
CA LYS A 61 6.74 14.00 -19.26
C LYS A 61 5.30 13.60 -18.91
N LEU A 62 4.81 12.53 -19.50
CA LEU A 62 3.53 11.90 -19.17
C LEU A 62 3.81 10.47 -18.74
N THR A 63 3.35 10.11 -17.54
CA THR A 63 3.41 8.73 -17.05
C THR A 63 2.01 8.32 -16.62
N ILE A 64 1.57 7.16 -17.08
CA ILE A 64 0.25 6.59 -16.73
C ILE A 64 0.48 5.15 -16.27
N SER A 65 -0.22 4.75 -15.23
CA SER A 65 -0.25 3.37 -14.74
C SER A 65 -1.68 3.01 -14.35
N ALA A 66 -2.20 1.91 -14.86
CA ALA A 66 -3.50 1.40 -14.49
C ALA A 66 -3.43 -0.11 -14.28
N GLY A 67 -4.33 -0.64 -13.47
CA GLY A 67 -4.39 -2.07 -13.20
C GLY A 67 -5.58 -2.43 -12.31
N ALA A 68 -5.81 -3.73 -12.18
CA ALA A 68 -6.79 -4.30 -11.26
C ALA A 68 -6.17 -5.49 -10.54
N SER A 69 -6.74 -5.89 -9.41
CA SER A 69 -6.33 -7.07 -8.64
C SER A 69 -7.55 -7.89 -8.23
N GLY A 70 -7.35 -9.20 -8.08
CA GLY A 70 -8.30 -10.07 -7.36
C GLY A 70 -7.81 -10.28 -5.94
N ILE A 71 -8.66 -10.03 -4.95
CA ILE A 71 -8.38 -10.28 -3.53
C ILE A 71 -9.24 -11.46 -3.07
N PHE A 72 -8.58 -12.48 -2.53
CA PHE A 72 -9.20 -13.65 -1.94
C PHE A 72 -8.84 -13.69 -0.45
N SER A 73 -9.84 -13.68 0.42
CA SER A 73 -9.66 -13.63 1.87
C SER A 73 -10.30 -14.85 2.52
N ASP A 74 -9.50 -15.67 3.18
CA ASP A 74 -9.95 -16.82 3.97
C ASP A 74 -9.45 -16.65 5.41
N VAL A 75 -10.40 -16.49 6.34
CA VAL A 75 -10.14 -16.36 7.77
C VAL A 75 -10.92 -17.43 8.50
N ALA A 76 -10.22 -18.19 9.35
CA ALA A 76 -10.81 -19.13 10.27
C ALA A 76 -10.64 -18.63 11.71
N TRP A 77 -11.72 -18.70 12.48
CA TRP A 77 -11.70 -18.52 13.93
C TRP A 77 -12.10 -19.82 14.61
N GLN A 78 -11.42 -20.16 15.70
CA GLN A 78 -11.73 -21.35 16.50
C GLN A 78 -12.10 -20.94 17.92
N ASN A 79 -13.21 -21.51 18.40
CA ASN A 79 -13.61 -21.41 19.79
C ASN A 79 -12.69 -22.27 20.67
N GLN A 80 -12.04 -21.66 21.66
CA GLN A 80 -11.10 -22.36 22.53
C GLN A 80 -11.79 -23.28 23.56
N GLU A 81 -13.07 -23.04 23.87
CA GLU A 81 -13.82 -23.81 24.85
C GLU A 81 -14.55 -24.99 24.20
N THR A 82 -15.21 -24.79 23.04
CA THR A 82 -16.01 -25.82 22.37
C THR A 82 -15.25 -26.53 21.24
N GLY A 83 -14.19 -25.93 20.72
CA GLY A 83 -13.44 -26.42 19.55
C GLY A 83 -14.08 -26.09 18.20
N ASP A 84 -15.26 -25.46 18.18
CA ASP A 84 -15.99 -25.10 16.96
C ASP A 84 -15.18 -24.14 16.07
N ILE A 85 -15.30 -24.30 14.76
CA ILE A 85 -14.58 -23.47 13.78
C ILE A 85 -15.60 -22.67 12.95
N ALA A 86 -15.46 -21.35 12.96
CA ALA A 86 -16.15 -20.46 12.04
C ALA A 86 -15.18 -20.04 10.91
N ARG A 87 -15.69 -19.97 9.68
CA ARG A 87 -14.95 -19.48 8.51
C ARG A 87 -15.70 -18.32 7.88
N THR A 88 -14.94 -17.38 7.33
CA THR A 88 -15.51 -16.27 6.56
C THR A 88 -15.95 -16.75 5.18
N ASP A 89 -17.11 -16.28 4.72
CA ASP A 89 -17.60 -16.44 3.34
C ASP A 89 -17.48 -15.10 2.62
N ASN A 90 -16.28 -14.79 2.12
CA ASN A 90 -15.98 -13.50 1.50
C ASN A 90 -16.06 -13.61 -0.03
N PRO A 91 -16.77 -12.70 -0.71
CA PRO A 91 -16.71 -12.62 -2.16
C PRO A 91 -15.30 -12.18 -2.62
N VAL A 92 -14.97 -12.47 -3.89
CA VAL A 92 -13.73 -11.99 -4.48
C VAL A 92 -13.75 -10.47 -4.58
N GLY A 93 -12.80 -9.81 -3.92
CA GLY A 93 -12.60 -8.36 -4.04
C GLY A 93 -11.97 -8.02 -5.39
N THR A 94 -12.48 -7.00 -6.08
CA THR A 94 -12.01 -6.59 -7.42
C THR A 94 -11.54 -5.13 -7.46
N PRO A 95 -10.59 -4.71 -6.60
CA PRO A 95 -10.09 -3.34 -6.62
C PRO A 95 -9.34 -3.01 -7.91
N PHE A 96 -9.39 -1.74 -8.27
CA PHE A 96 -8.66 -1.19 -9.41
C PHE A 96 -7.90 0.07 -9.03
N TYR A 97 -6.97 0.46 -9.89
CA TYR A 97 -6.30 1.75 -9.85
C TYR A 97 -6.05 2.31 -11.24
N ILE A 98 -6.06 3.64 -11.33
CA ILE A 98 -5.63 4.45 -12.46
C ILE A 98 -4.87 5.64 -11.88
N ASN A 99 -3.59 5.74 -12.18
CA ASN A 99 -2.72 6.86 -11.82
C ASN A 99 -2.19 7.51 -13.09
N ALA A 100 -2.22 8.83 -13.14
CA ALA A 100 -1.62 9.62 -14.20
C ALA A 100 -0.80 10.75 -13.58
N SER A 101 0.34 11.06 -14.17
CA SER A 101 1.17 12.20 -13.79
C SER A 101 1.70 12.92 -15.01
N TYR A 102 1.71 14.25 -14.95
CA TYR A 102 2.23 15.10 -16.00
C TYR A 102 3.24 16.10 -15.43
N LYS A 103 4.45 16.10 -16.00
CA LYS A 103 5.52 17.04 -15.68
C LYS A 103 5.28 18.36 -16.42
N LEU A 104 4.85 19.38 -15.67
CA LEU A 104 4.64 20.73 -16.19
C LEU A 104 5.99 21.42 -16.46
N ARG A 105 6.95 21.24 -15.55
CA ARG A 105 8.32 21.78 -15.57
C ARG A 105 9.25 20.82 -14.83
N ASP A 106 10.55 21.02 -14.95
CA ASP A 106 11.56 20.17 -14.27
C ASP A 106 11.40 20.12 -12.75
N TRP A 107 10.76 21.14 -12.17
CA TRP A 107 10.50 21.27 -10.73
C TRP A 107 9.01 21.19 -10.34
N VAL A 108 8.09 21.00 -11.30
CA VAL A 108 6.64 20.86 -11.02
C VAL A 108 6.03 19.72 -11.81
N SER A 109 5.33 18.83 -11.10
CA SER A 109 4.46 17.81 -11.69
C SER A 109 3.09 17.85 -11.04
N VAL A 110 2.08 17.50 -11.81
CA VAL A 110 0.72 17.27 -11.32
C VAL A 110 0.38 15.80 -11.50
N GLY A 111 -0.42 15.24 -10.60
CA GLY A 111 -0.84 13.85 -10.67
C GLY A 111 -2.28 13.67 -10.23
N LEU A 112 -2.93 12.65 -10.78
CA LEU A 112 -4.27 12.20 -10.42
C LEU A 112 -4.23 10.70 -10.17
N SER A 113 -4.76 10.28 -9.03
CA SER A 113 -4.86 8.88 -8.62
C SER A 113 -6.31 8.56 -8.29
N VAL A 114 -6.87 7.59 -9.00
CA VAL A 114 -8.21 7.03 -8.76
C VAL A 114 -8.03 5.54 -8.47
N TYR A 115 -8.38 5.10 -7.27
CA TYR A 115 -8.18 3.71 -6.86
C TYR A 115 -9.18 3.31 -5.77
N THR A 116 -9.27 2.01 -5.48
CA THR A 116 -10.05 1.46 -4.36
C THR A 116 -9.22 1.46 -3.07
N PRO A 117 -9.46 2.36 -2.10
CA PRO A 117 -8.58 2.52 -0.93
C PRO A 117 -8.88 1.57 0.23
N TYR A 118 -10.14 1.15 0.36
CA TYR A 118 -10.66 0.34 1.46
C TYR A 118 -11.66 -0.69 0.94
N GLY A 119 -11.80 -1.79 1.68
CA GLY A 119 -12.73 -2.87 1.34
C GLY A 119 -12.74 -3.94 2.43
N SER A 120 -13.93 -4.38 2.79
CA SER A 120 -14.20 -5.51 3.68
C SER A 120 -15.63 -5.97 3.47
N THR A 121 -15.80 -7.24 3.16
CA THR A 121 -17.09 -7.89 2.92
C THR A 121 -16.98 -9.31 3.39
#